data_AF-A0A5B8MXR0-F1
#
_entry.id   AF-A0A5B8MXR0-F1
#
_cell.length_a   1.000
_cell.length_b   1.000
_cell.length_c   1.000
_cell.angle_alpha   90.00
_cell.angle_beta   90.00
_cell.angle_gamma   90.00
#
_symmetry.space_group_name_H-M   'P 1'
#
loop_
_entity.id
_entity.type
_entity.pdbx_description
1 polymer ?
#
loop_
_entity_poly.entity_id
_entity_poly.type
_entity_poly.pdbx_seq_one_letter_code
_entity_poly.pdbx_strand_id
1 'polypeptide(L)'
;MKAPQRERERSRVFLSGDALVVVTRRASKRQRIEPKHALEVLPGSAWRIIGKHVADYDRVAFGLTCKTFLEAVTMATTATATAANPEQKKKVALKTDLTDDKLIEQMPCFSLGWLQWAFQSFKRKKGAAKELRDGRYYDHLYDCDLMYLAAFQGSKKVMEWLVSQGICLDIGDWKSVEAAASGGHIHVLKWLGSEGCL
;
A
#
# COMPACT_ATOMS: atom_id res chain seq x y z
N MET A 1 11.16 -25.16 -41.26
CA MET A 1 12.26 -26.13 -41.39
C MET A 1 13.59 -25.37 -41.43
N LYS A 2 14.61 -25.91 -40.74
CA LYS A 2 16.08 -25.66 -40.76
C LYS A 2 16.60 -24.81 -41.95
N ALA A 3 17.61 -23.95 -41.87
CA ALA A 3 18.65 -23.63 -40.87
C ALA A 3 19.29 -22.26 -41.26
N PRO A 4 20.11 -21.64 -40.38
CA PRO A 4 20.68 -20.32 -40.56
C PRO A 4 22.08 -20.34 -41.21
N GLN A 5 22.72 -19.16 -41.27
CA GLN A 5 24.18 -18.92 -41.25
C GLN A 5 24.83 -18.44 -42.56
N ARG A 6 25.28 -17.18 -42.57
CA ARG A 6 26.70 -16.79 -42.62
C ARG A 6 26.81 -15.26 -42.69
N GLU A 7 26.81 -14.63 -41.52
CA GLU A 7 27.29 -13.26 -41.39
C GLU A 7 28.82 -13.31 -41.58
N ARG A 8 29.30 -12.62 -42.61
CA ARG A 8 30.70 -12.62 -43.01
C ARG A 8 31.54 -11.86 -41.98
N GLU A 9 32.28 -12.58 -41.14
CA GLU A 9 33.41 -12.01 -40.39
C GLU A 9 34.41 -11.42 -41.38
N ARG A 10 34.53 -10.08 -41.40
CA ARG A 10 35.64 -9.40 -42.09
C ARG A 10 36.89 -9.54 -41.23
N SER A 11 37.63 -10.62 -41.42
CA SER A 11 39.02 -10.72 -40.98
C SER A 11 39.86 -9.71 -41.77
N ARG A 12 40.35 -8.65 -41.12
CA ARG A 12 41.45 -7.85 -41.68
C ARG A 12 42.73 -8.63 -41.49
N VAL A 13 43.23 -9.21 -42.58
CA VAL A 13 44.57 -9.79 -42.66
C VAL A 13 45.53 -8.63 -42.97
N PHE A 14 46.40 -8.28 -42.02
CA PHE A 14 47.60 -7.49 -42.30
C PHE A 14 48.76 -8.48 -42.39
N LEU A 15 49.42 -8.52 -43.56
CA LEU A 15 50.65 -9.28 -43.78
C LEU A 15 51.84 -8.34 -43.58
N SER A 16 52.65 -8.59 -42.55
CA SER A 16 54.09 -8.33 -42.54
C SER A 16 54.73 -8.93 -41.28
N GLY A 17 55.61 -9.92 -41.48
CA GLY A 17 56.66 -10.31 -40.51
C GLY A 17 56.23 -11.16 -39.30
N ASP A 18 56.52 -12.47 -39.39
CA ASP A 18 56.92 -13.39 -38.32
C ASP A 18 56.34 -13.21 -36.90
N ALA A 19 55.22 -13.89 -36.64
CA ALA A 19 54.86 -14.65 -35.43
C ALA A 19 53.33 -14.77 -35.36
N LEU A 20 52.80 -15.98 -35.52
CA LEU A 20 51.37 -16.26 -35.39
C LEU A 20 50.96 -16.23 -33.90
N VAL A 21 50.72 -15.05 -33.34
CA VAL A 21 50.10 -14.91 -32.01
C VAL A 21 48.58 -14.94 -32.16
N VAL A 22 47.98 -16.11 -32.00
CA VAL A 22 46.51 -16.25 -31.92
C VAL A 22 46.04 -15.72 -30.57
N VAL A 23 45.68 -14.43 -30.51
CA VAL A 23 45.03 -13.84 -29.34
C VAL A 23 43.58 -14.29 -29.30
N THR A 24 43.30 -15.38 -28.57
CA THR A 24 41.92 -15.76 -28.25
C THR A 24 41.39 -14.80 -27.19
N ARG A 25 40.40 -13.96 -27.53
CA ARG A 25 39.63 -13.22 -26.53
C ARG A 25 38.87 -14.23 -25.67
N ARG A 26 39.30 -14.43 -24.42
CA ARG A 26 38.48 -15.09 -23.39
C ARG A 26 37.16 -14.33 -23.29
N ALA A 27 36.09 -14.93 -23.79
CA ALA A 27 34.74 -14.44 -23.54
C ALA A 27 34.49 -14.52 -22.03
N SER A 28 34.59 -13.38 -21.37
CA SER A 28 34.17 -13.24 -19.98
C SER A 28 32.68 -13.56 -19.94
N LYS A 29 32.31 -14.71 -19.35
CA LYS A 29 30.93 -15.02 -18.98
C LYS A 29 30.49 -13.95 -17.99
N ARG A 30 29.98 -12.83 -18.48
CA ARG A 30 29.18 -11.89 -17.67
C ARG A 30 28.01 -12.72 -17.16
N GLN A 31 28.06 -13.08 -15.88
CA GLN A 31 26.91 -13.61 -15.17
C GLN A 31 25.77 -12.60 -15.39
N ARG A 32 24.68 -13.10 -15.96
CA ARG A 32 23.44 -12.33 -16.09
C ARG A 32 22.95 -12.09 -14.67
N ILE A 33 23.19 -10.89 -14.16
CA ILE A 33 22.65 -10.46 -12.87
C ILE A 33 21.14 -10.34 -13.10
N GLU A 34 20.38 -11.27 -12.52
CA GLU A 34 18.92 -11.15 -12.48
C GLU A 34 18.58 -9.78 -11.89
N PRO A 35 17.72 -8.98 -12.53
CA PRO A 35 17.40 -7.65 -12.06
C PRO A 35 16.70 -7.78 -10.71
N LYS A 36 17.42 -7.50 -9.63
CA LYS A 36 16.84 -7.36 -8.30
C LYS A 36 15.77 -6.29 -8.36
N HIS A 37 14.60 -6.55 -7.76
CA HIS A 37 13.55 -5.55 -7.68
C HIS A 37 14.11 -4.25 -7.10
N ALA A 38 13.73 -3.09 -7.64
CA ALA A 38 14.31 -1.80 -7.28
C ALA A 38 14.30 -1.52 -5.76
N LEU A 39 13.31 -2.08 -5.05
CA LEU A 39 13.20 -2.00 -3.59
C LEU A 39 14.31 -2.79 -2.87
N GLU A 40 14.75 -3.94 -3.37
CA GLU A 40 15.80 -4.75 -2.76
C GLU A 40 17.20 -4.13 -2.87
N VAL A 41 17.36 -3.12 -3.73
CA VAL A 41 18.64 -2.42 -3.97
C VAL A 41 18.78 -1.17 -3.09
N LEU A 42 17.71 -0.72 -2.45
CA LEU A 42 17.75 0.49 -1.62
C LEU A 42 18.58 0.27 -0.35
N PRO A 43 19.53 1.18 -0.04
CA PRO A 43 20.34 1.08 1.17
C PRO A 43 19.46 1.29 2.43
N GLY A 44 19.84 0.68 3.55
CA GLY A 44 19.09 0.76 4.82
C GLY A 44 18.83 2.19 5.31
N SER A 45 19.71 3.14 4.99
CA SER A 45 19.51 4.56 5.29
C SER A 45 18.32 5.17 4.54
N ALA A 46 18.09 4.76 3.28
CA ALA A 46 16.95 5.19 2.49
C ALA A 46 15.65 4.62 3.06
N TRP A 47 15.66 3.35 3.50
CA TRP A 47 14.51 2.74 4.16
C TRP A 47 14.07 3.47 5.43
N ARG A 48 15.02 4.00 6.21
CA ARG A 48 14.71 4.82 7.38
C ARG A 48 14.04 6.15 7.02
N ILE A 49 14.45 6.77 5.91
CA ILE A 49 13.82 8.01 5.41
C ILE A 49 12.40 7.69 4.94
N ILE A 50 12.23 6.65 4.13
CA ILE A 50 10.91 6.17 3.69
C ILE A 50 10.02 5.90 4.90
N GLY A 51 10.51 5.19 5.92
CA GLY A 51 9.74 4.93 7.14
C GLY A 51 9.25 6.18 7.86
N LYS A 52 10.04 7.27 7.88
CA LYS A 52 9.61 8.56 8.45
C LYS A 52 8.48 9.23 7.64
N HIS A 53 8.41 8.98 6.34
CA HIS A 53 7.39 9.55 5.45
C HIS A 53 6.16 8.66 5.27
N VAL A 54 6.26 7.37 5.58
CA VAL A 54 5.10 6.46 5.62
C VAL A 54 4.31 6.74 6.90
N ALA A 55 3.01 6.99 6.76
CA ALA A 55 2.10 7.23 7.88
C ALA A 55 2.06 6.02 8.82
N ASP A 56 1.87 6.24 10.11
CA ASP A 56 1.96 5.17 11.12
C ASP A 56 1.03 3.98 10.81
N TYR A 57 -0.17 4.26 10.28
CA TYR A 57 -1.12 3.25 9.81
C TYR A 57 -0.62 2.38 8.65
N ASP A 58 0.14 2.97 7.73
CA ASP A 58 0.63 2.31 6.53
C ASP A 58 1.89 1.49 6.80
N ARG A 59 2.63 1.78 7.88
CA ARG A 59 3.90 1.09 8.17
C ARG A 59 3.72 -0.41 8.40
N VAL A 60 2.61 -0.83 9.03
CA VAL A 60 2.32 -2.25 9.24
C VAL A 60 2.08 -2.94 7.89
N ALA A 61 1.18 -2.38 7.07
CA ALA A 61 0.89 -2.93 5.74
C ALA A 61 2.13 -2.95 4.83
N PHE A 62 2.93 -1.89 4.88
CA PHE A 62 4.18 -1.80 4.12
C PHE A 62 5.22 -2.81 4.62
N GLY A 63 5.33 -3.01 5.94
CA GLY A 63 6.19 -4.05 6.52
C GLY A 63 5.77 -5.47 6.17
N LEU A 64 4.47 -5.73 6.04
CA LEU A 64 3.94 -7.04 5.62
C LEU A 64 4.26 -7.36 4.14
N THR A 65 4.41 -6.33 3.31
CA THR A 65 4.68 -6.48 1.87
C THR A 65 6.16 -6.30 1.51
N CYS A 66 6.96 -5.69 2.38
CA CYS A 66 8.37 -5.38 2.13
C CYS A 66 9.25 -5.81 3.31
N LYS A 67 9.92 -6.96 3.15
CA LYS A 67 10.81 -7.54 4.17
C LYS A 67 11.99 -6.63 4.53
N THR A 68 12.62 -6.00 3.53
CA THR A 68 13.77 -5.10 3.76
C THR A 68 13.38 -3.85 4.54
N PHE A 69 12.18 -3.32 4.31
CA PHE A 69 11.63 -2.24 5.12
C PHE A 69 11.38 -2.70 6.56
N LEU A 70 10.73 -3.84 6.74
CA LEU A 70 10.43 -4.40 8.06
C LEU A 70 11.71 -4.59 8.89
N GLU A 71 12.75 -5.14 8.29
CA GLU A 71 14.06 -5.30 8.92
C GLU A 71 14.67 -3.94 9.31
N ALA A 72 14.67 -2.97 8.39
CA ALA A 72 15.22 -1.64 8.64
C ALA A 72 14.51 -0.90 9.80
N VAL A 73 13.17 -0.97 9.85
CA VAL A 73 12.38 -0.35 10.94
C VAL A 73 12.60 -1.08 12.27
N THR A 74 12.65 -2.42 12.25
CA THR A 74 12.89 -3.23 13.45
C THR A 74 14.27 -2.92 14.04
N MET A 75 15.32 -2.87 13.22
CA MET A 75 16.67 -2.55 13.68
C MET A 75 16.78 -1.13 14.26
N ALA A 76 16.06 -0.16 13.69
CA ALA A 76 16.00 1.20 14.22
C ALA A 76 15.32 1.25 15.60
N THR A 77 14.24 0.47 15.79
CA THR A 77 13.54 0.39 17.08
C THR A 77 14.35 -0.34 18.16
N THR A 78 15.12 -1.36 17.80
CA THR A 78 15.99 -2.07 18.76
C THR A 78 17.19 -1.23 19.16
N ALA A 79 17.80 -0.48 18.23
CA ALA A 79 18.94 0.39 18.51
C ALA A 79 18.57 1.54 19.47
N THR A 80 17.34 2.06 19.37
CA THR A 80 16.81 3.07 20.31
C THR A 80 16.44 2.48 21.67
N ALA A 81 15.98 1.23 21.72
CA ALA A 81 15.70 0.53 22.98
C ALA A 81 16.98 0.18 23.77
N THR A 82 18.06 -0.22 23.11
CA THR A 82 19.35 -0.46 23.78
C THR A 82 19.98 0.78 24.40
N ALA A 83 19.60 1.99 23.94
CA ALA A 83 20.03 3.26 24.53
C ALA A 83 19.14 3.71 25.71
N ALA A 84 17.95 3.11 25.89
CA ALA A 84 16.98 3.49 26.90
C ALA A 84 16.53 2.25 27.70
N ASN A 85 17.23 1.99 28.80
CA ASN A 85 16.89 1.08 29.92
C ASN A 85 16.44 -0.38 29.56
N PRO A 86 17.21 -1.42 29.93
CA PRO A 86 16.93 -2.83 29.58
C PRO A 86 15.62 -3.44 30.13
N GLU A 87 14.92 -2.79 31.05
CA GLU A 87 13.63 -3.29 31.60
C GLU A 87 12.39 -2.85 30.81
N GLN A 88 12.52 -1.97 29.81
CA GLN A 88 11.38 -1.57 28.99
C GLN A 88 10.98 -2.70 28.03
N LYS A 89 9.86 -3.38 28.34
CA LYS A 89 9.14 -4.37 27.52
C LYS A 89 9.40 -4.15 26.02
N LYS A 90 9.94 -5.17 25.33
CA LYS A 90 10.16 -5.24 23.87
C LYS A 90 9.18 -4.33 23.13
N LYS A 91 9.62 -3.14 22.74
CA LYS A 91 8.79 -2.20 22.00
C LYS A 91 8.48 -2.85 20.64
N VAL A 92 7.21 -3.11 20.37
CA VAL A 92 6.78 -3.73 19.11
C VAL A 92 7.23 -2.83 17.96
N ALA A 93 7.97 -3.39 17.00
CA ALA A 93 8.62 -2.63 15.93
C ALA A 93 7.64 -1.88 15.03
N LEU A 94 6.45 -2.44 14.83
CA LEU A 94 5.36 -1.87 14.05
C LEU A 94 4.05 -2.04 14.83
N LYS A 95 3.40 -0.93 15.17
CA LYS A 95 2.09 -0.93 15.83
C LYS A 95 1.19 0.08 15.13
N THR A 96 -0.06 -0.31 14.89
CA THR A 96 -1.13 0.59 14.52
C THR A 96 -1.83 1.08 15.78
N ASP A 97 -1.98 2.38 15.95
CA ASP A 97 -2.76 2.97 17.03
C ASP A 97 -4.18 3.29 16.52
N LEU A 98 -5.13 2.43 16.87
CA LEU A 98 -6.54 2.53 16.46
C LEU A 98 -7.42 3.11 17.58
N THR A 99 -6.84 3.89 18.50
CA THR A 99 -7.64 4.62 19.49
C THR A 99 -8.47 5.71 18.79
N ASP A 100 -9.67 5.96 19.29
CA ASP A 100 -10.61 6.93 18.70
C ASP A 100 -9.96 8.32 18.59
N ASP A 101 -9.26 8.77 19.64
CA ASP A 101 -8.53 10.04 19.65
C ASP A 101 -7.52 10.13 18.49
N LYS A 102 -6.76 9.06 18.25
CA LYS A 102 -5.76 9.04 17.18
C LYS A 102 -6.40 9.03 15.79
N LEU A 103 -7.49 8.28 15.62
CA LEU A 103 -8.24 8.23 14.37
C LEU A 103 -8.89 9.58 14.05
N ILE A 104 -9.35 10.33 15.05
CA ILE A 104 -9.90 11.68 14.86
C ILE A 104 -8.78 12.67 14.48
N GLU A 105 -7.63 12.61 15.14
CA GLU A 105 -6.47 13.47 14.81
C GLU A 105 -5.89 13.18 13.42
N GLN A 106 -5.78 11.90 13.07
CA GLN A 106 -5.13 11.42 11.86
C GLN A 106 -6.11 10.56 11.07
N MET A 107 -7.17 11.22 10.62
CA MET A 107 -8.26 10.57 9.89
C MET A 107 -7.71 9.87 8.65
N PRO A 108 -7.92 8.55 8.52
CA PRO A 108 -7.39 7.81 7.39
C PRO A 108 -8.07 8.31 6.11
N CYS A 109 -7.26 8.68 5.13
CA CYS A 109 -7.72 9.16 3.83
C CYS A 109 -7.51 8.07 2.76
N PHE A 110 -8.57 7.33 2.47
CA PHE A 110 -8.55 6.31 1.45
C PHE A 110 -8.84 6.91 0.08
N SER A 111 -7.94 6.67 -0.86
CA SER A 111 -8.17 7.04 -2.25
C SER A 111 -9.38 6.30 -2.83
N LEU A 112 -10.00 6.87 -3.88
CA LEU A 112 -11.06 6.18 -4.62
C LEU A 112 -10.61 4.81 -5.11
N GLY A 113 -9.37 4.69 -5.60
CA GLY A 113 -8.82 3.41 -6.08
C GLY A 113 -8.73 2.36 -4.97
N TRP A 114 -8.35 2.76 -3.76
CA TRP A 114 -8.34 1.85 -2.62
C TRP A 114 -9.74 1.36 -2.26
N LEU A 115 -10.74 2.26 -2.25
CA LEU A 115 -12.14 1.89 -1.98
C LEU A 115 -12.74 1.02 -3.08
N GLN A 116 -12.40 1.28 -4.35
CA GLN A 116 -12.76 0.41 -5.48
C GLN A 116 -12.17 -0.98 -5.33
N TRP A 117 -10.89 -1.06 -4.98
CA TRP A 117 -10.23 -2.33 -4.70
C TRP A 117 -10.90 -3.06 -3.53
N ALA A 118 -11.19 -2.38 -2.42
CA ALA A 118 -11.85 -2.99 -1.27
C ALA A 118 -13.25 -3.51 -1.64
N PHE A 119 -14.04 -2.71 -2.34
CA PHE A 119 -15.37 -3.10 -2.83
C PHE A 119 -15.35 -4.35 -3.71
N GLN A 120 -14.30 -4.55 -4.50
CA GLN A 120 -14.16 -5.69 -5.42
C GLN A 120 -13.53 -6.91 -4.76
N SER A 121 -12.65 -6.72 -3.78
CA SER A 121 -11.80 -7.79 -3.22
C SER A 121 -12.45 -8.50 -2.04
N PHE A 122 -13.24 -7.79 -1.22
CA PHE A 122 -13.85 -8.37 -0.04
C PHE A 122 -15.22 -8.97 -0.36
N LYS A 123 -15.58 -10.04 0.36
CA LYS A 123 -16.94 -10.59 0.34
C LYS A 123 -17.91 -9.50 0.80
N ARG A 124 -18.92 -9.18 -0.01
CA ARG A 124 -19.90 -8.12 0.30
C ARG A 124 -21.26 -8.69 0.63
N LYS A 125 -21.95 -8.00 1.55
CA LYS A 125 -23.34 -8.25 1.89
C LYS A 125 -24.13 -6.96 1.72
N LYS A 126 -25.22 -7.05 0.94
CA LYS A 126 -26.09 -5.90 0.68
C LYS A 126 -26.77 -5.40 1.95
N GLY A 127 -26.95 -4.10 2.03
CA GLY A 127 -27.64 -3.43 3.14
C GLY A 127 -26.74 -3.14 4.33
N ALA A 128 -27.36 -2.99 5.51
CA ALA A 128 -26.69 -2.64 6.74
C ALA A 128 -26.69 -3.78 7.76
N ALA A 129 -25.70 -3.78 8.66
CA ALA A 129 -25.71 -4.66 9.82
C ALA A 129 -26.91 -4.32 10.71
N LYS A 130 -27.70 -5.34 11.09
CA LYS A 130 -28.87 -5.21 11.99
C LYS A 130 -28.49 -5.04 13.46
N GLU A 131 -27.27 -5.40 13.82
CA GLU A 131 -26.72 -5.33 15.17
C GLU A 131 -25.40 -4.57 15.13
N LEU A 132 -25.07 -3.89 16.24
CA LEU A 132 -23.74 -3.33 16.43
C LEU A 132 -22.70 -4.46 16.39
N ARG A 133 -21.54 -4.17 15.77
CA ARG A 133 -20.51 -5.19 15.60
C ARG A 133 -19.93 -5.68 16.92
N ASP A 134 -20.02 -4.93 18.03
CA ASP A 134 -19.63 -5.32 19.40
C ASP A 134 -18.42 -6.29 19.48
N GLY A 135 -17.34 -5.96 18.76
CA GLY A 135 -16.13 -6.79 18.68
C GLY A 135 -16.26 -8.13 17.92
N ARG A 136 -17.44 -8.49 17.43
CA ARG A 136 -17.69 -9.69 16.62
C ARG A 136 -17.07 -9.56 15.24
N TYR A 137 -16.34 -10.60 14.86
CA TYR A 137 -15.74 -10.74 13.55
C TYR A 137 -16.79 -11.10 12.49
N TYR A 138 -16.71 -10.43 11.34
CA TYR A 138 -17.50 -10.75 10.15
C TYR A 138 -16.56 -11.08 9.00
N ASP A 139 -16.87 -12.12 8.25
CA ASP A 139 -16.15 -12.54 7.04
C ASP A 139 -16.53 -11.70 5.80
N HIS A 140 -17.33 -10.64 5.98
CA HIS A 140 -17.86 -9.79 4.92
C HIS A 140 -17.99 -8.33 5.34
N LEU A 141 -17.96 -7.45 4.33
CA LEU A 141 -18.29 -6.03 4.46
C LEU A 141 -19.76 -5.80 4.11
N TYR A 142 -20.45 -4.98 4.90
CA TYR A 142 -21.75 -4.45 4.54
C TYR A 142 -21.57 -3.25 3.62
N ASP A 143 -22.52 -3.03 2.70
CA ASP A 143 -22.51 -1.82 1.85
C ASP A 143 -22.54 -0.54 2.70
N CYS A 144 -23.19 -0.58 3.88
CA CYS A 144 -23.17 0.55 4.82
C CYS A 144 -21.79 0.86 5.37
N ASP A 145 -20.89 -0.12 5.49
CA ASP A 145 -19.53 0.09 6.02
C ASP A 145 -18.73 0.99 5.07
N LEU A 146 -18.86 0.76 3.76
CA LEU A 146 -18.19 1.54 2.73
C LEU A 146 -18.76 2.95 2.63
N MET A 147 -20.10 3.09 2.74
CA MET A 147 -20.75 4.40 2.74
C MET A 147 -20.37 5.21 3.98
N TYR A 148 -20.39 4.57 5.16
CA TYR A 148 -19.94 5.18 6.41
C TYR A 148 -18.50 5.67 6.27
N LEU A 149 -17.58 4.82 5.80
CA LEU A 149 -16.18 5.19 5.65
C LEU A 149 -15.99 6.36 4.67
N ALA A 150 -16.71 6.37 3.55
CA ALA A 150 -16.66 7.43 2.57
C ALA A 150 -17.15 8.78 3.11
N ALA A 151 -18.23 8.75 3.90
CA ALA A 151 -18.78 9.92 4.56
C ALA A 151 -17.90 10.42 5.71
N PHE A 152 -17.37 9.49 6.52
CA PHE A 152 -16.45 9.78 7.62
C PHE A 152 -15.20 10.50 7.15
N GLN A 153 -14.63 10.14 5.99
CA GLN A 153 -13.50 10.84 5.39
C GLN A 153 -13.89 12.04 4.48
N GLY A 154 -15.19 12.34 4.35
CA GLY A 154 -15.68 13.51 3.63
C GLY A 154 -15.62 13.42 2.12
N SER A 155 -15.48 12.21 1.58
CA SER A 155 -15.23 11.98 0.17
C SER A 155 -16.53 11.81 -0.61
N LYS A 156 -17.16 12.95 -0.93
CA LYS A 156 -18.34 13.00 -1.81
C LYS A 156 -18.16 12.20 -3.10
N LYS A 157 -16.97 12.29 -3.72
CA LYS A 157 -16.62 11.53 -4.95
C LYS A 157 -16.79 10.02 -4.77
N VAL A 158 -16.39 9.48 -3.62
CA VAL A 158 -16.54 8.05 -3.34
C VAL A 158 -18.01 7.73 -3.08
N MET A 159 -18.73 8.58 -2.35
CA MET A 159 -20.15 8.38 -2.10
C MET A 159 -20.96 8.35 -3.40
N GLU A 160 -20.73 9.30 -4.32
CA GLU A 160 -21.33 9.30 -5.67
C GLU A 160 -20.98 8.01 -6.44
N TRP A 161 -19.73 7.56 -6.33
CA TRP A 161 -19.33 6.30 -6.95
C TRP A 161 -20.07 5.10 -6.33
N LEU A 162 -20.20 5.00 -5.01
CA LEU A 162 -20.96 3.93 -4.35
C LEU A 162 -22.44 3.93 -4.77
N VAL A 163 -23.05 5.12 -4.92
CA VAL A 163 -24.39 5.27 -5.47
C VAL A 163 -24.50 4.72 -6.89
N SER A 164 -23.50 5.00 -7.74
CA SER A 164 -23.45 4.41 -9.10
C SER A 164 -23.35 2.88 -9.10
N GLN A 165 -22.90 2.27 -8.00
CA GLN A 165 -22.86 0.81 -7.82
C GLN A 165 -24.16 0.24 -7.22
N GLY A 166 -25.18 1.07 -6.99
CA GLY A 166 -26.47 0.67 -6.44
C GLY A 166 -26.53 0.65 -4.91
N ILE A 167 -25.61 1.33 -4.23
CA ILE A 167 -25.66 1.52 -2.77
C ILE A 167 -26.39 2.83 -2.46
N CYS A 168 -27.49 2.77 -1.72
CA CYS A 168 -28.26 3.95 -1.36
C CYS A 168 -27.49 4.88 -0.40
N LEU A 169 -27.73 6.19 -0.47
CA LEU A 169 -27.09 7.20 0.40
C LEU A 169 -27.58 7.13 1.85
N ASP A 170 -28.84 6.75 2.04
CA ASP A 170 -29.54 6.58 3.32
C ASP A 170 -29.31 5.19 3.95
N ILE A 171 -28.37 4.42 3.42
CA ILE A 171 -28.12 3.05 3.86
C ILE A 171 -27.79 2.97 5.35
N GLY A 172 -28.55 2.16 6.08
CA GLY A 172 -28.33 1.90 7.49
C GLY A 172 -28.81 2.99 8.42
N ASP A 173 -29.85 3.73 8.02
CA ASP A 173 -30.58 4.73 8.79
C ASP A 173 -29.63 5.81 9.33
N TRP A 174 -29.47 6.93 8.61
CA TRP A 174 -28.69 8.12 9.00
C TRP A 174 -27.19 7.94 9.33
N LYS A 175 -26.64 6.71 9.26
CA LYS A 175 -25.22 6.44 9.52
C LYS A 175 -24.24 7.25 8.67
N SER A 176 -24.60 7.59 7.44
CA SER A 176 -23.78 8.45 6.56
C SER A 176 -23.72 9.89 7.07
N VAL A 177 -24.80 10.40 7.67
CA VAL A 177 -24.85 11.72 8.31
C VAL A 177 -24.01 11.75 9.57
N GLU A 178 -24.19 10.75 10.45
CA GLU A 178 -23.38 10.60 11.66
C GLU A 178 -21.90 10.57 11.34
N ALA A 179 -21.50 9.73 10.37
CA ALA A 179 -20.13 9.61 9.91
C ALA A 179 -19.56 10.96 9.43
N ALA A 180 -20.29 11.67 8.55
CA ALA A 180 -19.84 12.97 8.05
C ALA A 180 -19.72 14.02 9.18
N ALA A 181 -20.59 13.96 10.20
CA ALA A 181 -20.50 14.82 11.37
C ALA A 181 -19.30 14.46 12.25
N SER A 182 -19.06 13.18 12.52
CA SER A 182 -17.89 12.70 13.26
C SER A 182 -16.57 13.06 12.58
N GLY A 183 -16.53 13.05 11.25
CA GLY A 183 -15.38 13.50 10.46
C GLY A 183 -15.28 15.03 10.27
N GLY A 184 -16.25 15.80 10.76
CA GLY A 184 -16.26 17.27 10.65
C GLY A 184 -16.52 17.81 9.24
N HIS A 185 -17.17 17.02 8.37
CA HIS A 185 -17.35 17.33 6.95
C HIS A 185 -18.65 18.07 6.64
N ILE A 186 -18.68 19.36 6.97
CA ILE A 186 -19.85 20.24 6.75
C ILE A 186 -20.33 20.25 5.29
N HIS A 187 -19.41 20.16 4.32
CA HIS A 187 -19.78 20.14 2.90
C HIS A 187 -20.54 18.86 2.51
N VAL A 188 -20.18 17.71 3.10
CA VAL A 188 -20.92 16.45 2.90
C VAL A 188 -22.28 16.51 3.58
N LEU A 189 -22.37 17.04 4.80
CA LEU A 189 -23.64 17.19 5.51
C LEU A 189 -24.64 18.06 4.74
N LYS A 190 -24.19 19.20 4.20
CA LYS A 190 -25.04 20.07 3.35
C LYS A 190 -25.52 19.34 2.11
N TRP A 191 -24.63 18.56 1.48
CA TRP A 191 -24.99 17.78 0.31
C TRP A 191 -25.97 16.65 0.64
N LEU A 192 -25.75 15.87 1.70
CA LEU A 192 -26.68 14.85 2.17
C LEU A 192 -28.07 15.43 2.45
N GLY A 193 -28.14 16.63 3.04
CA GLY A 193 -29.40 17.35 3.20
C GLY A 193 -30.11 17.74 1.91
N SER A 194 -29.35 18.11 0.87
CA SER A 194 -29.94 18.37 -0.44
C SER A 194 -30.45 17.11 -1.14
N GLU A 195 -29.90 15.94 -0.81
CA GLU A 195 -30.35 14.62 -1.30
C GLU A 195 -31.50 14.02 -0.46
N GLY A 196 -32.00 14.74 0.55
CA GLY A 196 -33.08 14.26 1.43
C GLY A 196 -32.63 13.19 2.44
N CYS A 197 -31.33 13.06 2.69
CA CYS A 197 -30.73 12.08 3.59
C CYS A 197 -30.40 12.68 4.97
N LEU A 198 -31.34 13.41 5.60
CA LEU A 198 -31.21 14.00 6.94
C LEU A 198 -32.17 13.38 7.94
#